data_AF-A0A5C0B281-F1
#
_entry.id   AF-A0A5C0B281-F1
#
_cell.length_a   1.000
_cell.length_b   1.000
_cell.length_c   1.000
_cell.angle_alpha   90.00
_cell.angle_beta   90.00
_cell.angle_gamma   90.00
#
_symmetry.space_group_name_H-M   'P 1'
#
loop_
_entity.id
_entity.type
_entity.pdbx_description
1 polymer ?
#
loop_
_entity_poly.entity_id
_entity_poly.type
_entity_poly.pdbx_seq_one_letter_code
_entity_poly.pdbx_strand_id
1 'polypeptide(L)' 'MAKNEELDPETAALIQWCTEVEGFLVAAGASLDEAQGYIEEEAEWFTDQFYEGLTPEQAAKASMNDQ' A
#
# COMPACT_ATOMS: atom_id res chain seq x y z
N MET A 1 24.10 -10.17 -12.54
CA MET A 1 22.87 -10.19 -11.75
C MET A 1 23.26 -10.54 -10.34
N ALA A 2 23.29 -9.56 -9.45
CA ALA A 2 23.77 -9.71 -8.09
C ALA A 2 22.89 -10.70 -7.30
N LYS A 3 23.50 -11.25 -6.26
CA LYS A 3 23.01 -12.31 -5.37
C LYS A 3 21.54 -12.10 -4.99
N ASN A 4 20.82 -13.21 -4.90
CA ASN A 4 19.74 -13.54 -3.95
C ASN A 4 19.58 -12.50 -2.82
N GLU A 5 19.07 -11.31 -3.13
CA GLU A 5 18.68 -10.29 -2.16
C GLU A 5 17.33 -10.74 -1.66
N GLU A 6 17.36 -11.52 -0.58
CA GLU A 6 16.19 -11.66 0.28
C GLU A 6 15.75 -10.23 0.60
N LEU A 7 14.61 -9.80 0.05
CA LEU A 7 14.01 -8.51 0.36
C LEU A 7 14.05 -8.34 1.88
N ASP A 8 14.57 -7.21 2.35
CA ASP A 8 14.57 -6.91 3.77
C ASP A 8 13.15 -7.14 4.34
N PRO A 9 13.02 -7.74 5.53
CA PRO A 9 11.73 -8.14 6.07
C PRO A 9 10.76 -6.96 6.20
N GLU A 10 11.28 -5.74 6.39
CA GLU A 10 10.50 -4.50 6.36
C GLU A 10 9.96 -4.18 4.97
N THR A 11 10.77 -4.31 3.92
CA THR A 11 10.31 -4.11 2.54
C THR A 11 9.26 -5.16 2.15
N ALA A 12 9.46 -6.42 2.55
CA ALA A 12 8.45 -7.46 2.33
C ALA A 12 7.14 -7.16 3.08
N ALA A 13 7.24 -6.65 4.32
CA ALA A 13 6.08 -6.25 5.11
C ALA A 13 5.34 -5.06 4.48
N LEU A 14 6.06 -4.04 3.98
CA LEU A 14 5.46 -2.91 3.28
C LEU A 14 4.74 -3.35 1.99
N ILE A 15 5.36 -4.20 1.18
CA ILE A 15 4.73 -4.73 -0.05
C ILE A 15 3.45 -5.49 0.28
N GLN A 16 3.49 -6.36 1.29
CA GLN A 16 2.30 -7.10 1.71
C GLN A 16 1.22 -6.15 2.23
N TRP A 17 1.61 -5.15 3.03
CA TRP A 17 0.71 -4.13 3.56
C TRP A 17 0.04 -3.33 2.44
N CYS A 18 0.78 -2.88 1.42
CA CYS A 18 0.21 -2.21 0.25
C CYS A 18 -0.74 -3.11 -0.55
N THR A 19 -0.45 -4.42 -0.63
CA THR A 19 -1.34 -5.40 -1.26
C THR A 19 -2.67 -5.51 -0.49
N GLU A 20 -2.63 -5.43 0.84
CA GLU A 20 -3.83 -5.41 1.66
C GLU A 20 -4.63 -4.10 1.44
N VAL A 21 -3.96 -2.95 1.37
CA VAL A 21 -4.58 -1.65 1.02
C VAL A 21 -5.31 -1.76 -0.32
N GLU A 22 -4.66 -2.30 -1.36
CA GLU A 22 -5.26 -2.52 -2.69
C GLU A 22 -6.59 -3.29 -2.58
N GLY A 23 -6.61 -4.38 -1.79
CA GLY A 23 -7.82 -5.16 -1.56
C GLY A 23 -8.96 -4.34 -0.94
N PHE A 24 -8.65 -3.41 -0.04
CA PHE A 24 -9.65 -2.49 0.53
C PHE A 24 -10.12 -1.43 -0.48
N LEU A 25 -9.20 -0.89 -1.30
CA LEU A 25 -9.55 0.04 -2.37
C LEU A 25 -10.50 -0.61 -3.39
N VAL A 26 -10.20 -1.86 -3.78
CA VAL A 26 -11.04 -2.65 -4.68
C VAL A 26 -12.39 -2.97 -4.04
N ALA A 27 -12.42 -3.35 -2.76
CA ALA A 27 -13.66 -3.60 -2.03
C ALA A 27 -14.55 -2.35 -1.91
N ALA A 28 -13.94 -1.15 -1.91
CA ALA A 28 -14.65 0.13 -1.93
C ALA A 28 -15.14 0.55 -3.32
N GLY A 29 -14.74 -0.17 -4.38
CA GLY A 29 -15.26 0.02 -5.74
C GLY A 29 -14.23 0.46 -6.78
N ALA A 30 -12.96 0.64 -6.41
CA ALA A 30 -11.89 0.86 -7.39
C ALA A 30 -11.65 -0.41 -8.22
N SER A 31 -11.24 -0.26 -9.48
CA SER A 31 -10.64 -1.37 -10.21
C SER A 31 -9.22 -1.65 -9.70
N LEU A 32 -8.71 -2.84 -9.98
CA LEU A 32 -7.35 -3.23 -9.57
C LEU A 32 -6.29 -2.28 -10.16
N ASP A 33 -6.46 -1.85 -11.40
CA ASP A 33 -5.57 -0.91 -12.08
C ASP A 33 -5.60 0.49 -11.42
N GLU A 34 -6.80 0.98 -11.08
CA GLU A 34 -6.95 2.25 -10.34
C GLU A 34 -6.33 2.18 -8.95
N ALA A 35 -6.52 1.07 -8.23
CA ALA A 35 -5.94 0.88 -6.90
C ALA A 35 -4.40 0.83 -6.95
N GLN A 36 -3.82 0.09 -7.90
CA GLN A 36 -2.38 0.02 -8.09
C GLN A 36 -1.80 1.36 -8.51
N GLY A 37 -2.40 2.01 -9.52
CA GLY A 37 -1.99 3.34 -9.96
C GLY A 37 -2.01 4.35 -8.82
N TYR A 38 -3.07 4.35 -8.02
CA TYR A 38 -3.17 5.24 -6.86
C TYR A 38 -2.13 4.94 -5.77
N ILE A 39 -1.89 3.66 -5.46
CA ILE A 39 -0.84 3.28 -4.49
C ILE A 39 0.55 3.68 -5.01
N GLU A 40 0.80 3.60 -6.33
CA GLU A 40 2.05 4.05 -6.94
C GLU A 40 2.19 5.58 -6.93
N GLU A 41 1.12 6.31 -7.22
CA GLU A 41 1.10 7.78 -7.17
C GLU A 41 1.33 8.30 -5.75
N GLU A 42 0.68 7.67 -4.76
CA GLU A 42 0.76 8.04 -3.34
C GLU A 42 1.76 7.17 -2.56
N ALA A 43 2.75 6.58 -3.23
CA ALA A 43 3.68 5.62 -2.62
C ALA A 43 4.43 6.20 -1.41
N GLU A 44 4.80 7.48 -1.45
CA GLU A 44 5.44 8.17 -0.33
C GLU A 44 4.48 8.29 0.87
N TRP A 45 3.21 8.62 0.61
CA TRP A 45 2.19 8.74 1.65
C TRP A 45 1.90 7.38 2.30
N PHE A 46 1.68 6.32 1.50
CA PHE A 46 1.46 4.97 1.99
C PHE A 46 2.65 4.43 2.79
N THR A 47 3.87 4.74 2.34
CA THR A 47 5.09 4.39 3.07
C THR A 47 5.13 5.08 4.43
N ASP A 48 4.78 6.36 4.51
CA ASP A 48 4.69 7.09 5.78
C ASP A 48 3.65 6.46 6.70
N GLN A 49 2.45 6.16 6.21
CA GLN A 49 1.38 5.52 6.99
C GLN A 49 1.79 4.14 7.54
N PHE A 50 2.56 3.37 6.76
CA PHE A 50 3.13 2.10 7.23
C PHE A 50 4.09 2.32 8.40
N TYR A 51 4.99 3.30 8.32
CA TYR A 51 5.91 3.62 9.42
C TYR A 51 5.23 4.29 10.62
N GLU A 52 4.13 5.02 10.40
CA GLU A 52 3.25 5.53 11.47
C GLU A 52 2.45 4.40 12.16
N GLY A 53 2.46 3.19 11.60
CA GLY A 53 1.83 2.01 12.18
C GLY A 53 0.33 1.91 11.93
N LEU A 54 -0.18 2.56 10.88
CA LEU A 54 -1.57 2.39 10.46
C LEU A 54 -1.80 0.98 9.92
N THR A 55 -3.01 0.46 10.15
CA THR A 55 -3.45 -0.75 9.45
C THR A 55 -3.79 -0.44 7.98
N PRO A 56 -3.67 -1.41 7.06
CA PRO A 56 -4.00 -1.21 5.65
C PRO A 56 -5.43 -0.70 5.44
N GLU A 57 -6.40 -1.16 6.25
CA GLU A 57 -7.78 -0.69 6.19
C GLU A 57 -7.91 0.79 6.57
N GLN A 58 -7.18 1.22 7.61
CA GLN A 58 -7.18 2.62 8.03
C GLN A 58 -6.55 3.52 6.98
N ALA A 59 -5.44 3.09 6.38
CA ALA A 59 -4.78 3.83 5.31
C ALA A 59 -5.68 3.94 4.08
N ALA A 60 -6.29 2.85 3.62
CA ALA A 60 -7.23 2.87 2.51
C ALA A 60 -8.44 3.79 2.77
N LYS A 61 -8.97 3.82 3.99
CA LYS A 61 -10.06 4.74 4.37
C LYS A 61 -9.58 6.19 4.42
N ALA A 62 -8.40 6.45 4.98
CA ALA A 62 -7.84 7.79 5.08
C ALA A 62 -7.54 8.37 3.68
N SER A 63 -6.99 7.55 2.79
CA SER A 63 -6.68 7.94 1.41
C SER A 63 -7.93 8.32 0.60
N MET A 64 -9.07 7.71 0.90
CA MET A 64 -10.36 8.04 0.28
C MET A 64 -11.06 9.27 0.87
N ASN A 65 -10.71 9.66 2.09
CA ASN A 65 -11.41 10.71 2.83
C ASN A 65 -10.78 12.10 2.60
N ASP A 66 -9.60 12.15 1.97
CA ASP A 66 -8.88 13.38 1.60
C ASP A 66 -9.20 13.89 0.17
N GLN A 67 -10.20 13.28 -0.51
CA GLN A 67 -10.66 13.70 -1.85
C GLN A 67 -11.85 14.68 -1.84
#